data_AF-A0A2D6XIW5-F1
#
_entry.id   AF-A0A2D6XIW5-F1
#
_cell.length_a   1.000
_cell.length_b   1.000
_cell.length_c   1.000
_cell.angle_alpha   90.00
_cell.angle_beta   90.00
_cell.angle_gamma   90.00
#
_symmetry.space_group_name_H-M   'P 1'
#
loop_
_entity.id
_entity.type
_entity.pdbx_description
1 polymer ?
#
loop_
_entity_poly.entity_id
_entity_poly.type
_entity_poly.pdbx_seq_one_letter_code
_entity_poly.pdbx_strand_id
1 'polypeptide(L)'
;MANLFFSGDKAPKQEAINALTLKIGEYFVGRYEVRAASDDGGNHLEIQIEVPEPNKSFEEQVEDFPPLFDVIPKWMGWRTIILKVPPGYIDAITNRPDDY
;
A
#
# COMPACT_ATOMS: atom_id res chain seq x y z
N MET A 1 22.21 3.50 15.06
CA MET A 1 20.93 3.24 14.37
C MET A 1 20.40 4.58 13.88
N ALA A 2 20.48 4.83 12.57
CA ALA A 2 20.15 6.13 11.99
C ALA A 2 18.68 6.15 11.52
N ASN A 3 18.06 7.30 11.70
CA ASN A 3 16.66 7.60 11.42
C ASN A 3 16.27 7.29 9.96
N LEU A 4 15.70 6.09 9.72
CA LEU A 4 15.12 5.68 8.43
C LEU A 4 13.94 6.54 7.96
N PHE A 5 13.47 7.47 8.80
CA PHE A 5 12.34 8.35 8.50
C PHE A 5 12.71 9.63 7.74
N PHE A 6 14.01 9.98 7.60
CA PHE A 6 14.40 11.33 7.12
C PHE A 6 15.61 11.44 6.17
N SER A 7 16.24 10.35 5.70
CA SER A 7 17.16 10.49 4.55
C SER A 7 16.33 10.71 3.29
N GLY A 8 16.52 11.84 2.60
CA GLY A 8 15.78 12.18 1.37
C GLY A 8 15.98 11.23 0.20
N ASP A 9 16.84 10.21 0.36
CA ASP A 9 17.12 9.20 -0.64
C ASP A 9 16.08 8.08 -0.58
N LYS A 10 15.47 7.80 -1.73
CA LYS A 10 14.55 6.68 -1.92
C LYS A 10 15.34 5.37 -1.91
N ALA A 11 14.90 4.41 -1.10
CA ALA A 11 15.40 3.03 -1.21
C ALA A 11 15.09 2.46 -2.60
N PRO A 12 15.81 1.42 -3.05
CA PRO A 12 15.49 0.71 -4.28
C PRO A 12 14.02 0.30 -4.33
N LYS A 13 13.35 0.58 -5.45
CA LYS A 13 11.89 0.38 -5.62
C LYS A 13 11.42 -1.00 -5.15
N GLN A 14 12.10 -2.06 -5.58
CA GLN A 14 11.72 -3.43 -5.25
C GLN A 14 11.89 -3.74 -3.76
N GLU A 15 12.94 -3.19 -3.14
CA GLU A 15 13.20 -3.36 -1.71
C GLU A 15 12.08 -2.69 -0.89
N ALA A 16 11.71 -1.46 -1.28
CA ALA A 16 10.62 -0.73 -0.63
C ALA A 16 9.29 -1.45 -0.75
N ILE A 17 8.95 -1.98 -1.95
CA ILE A 17 7.73 -2.78 -2.18
C ILE A 17 7.74 -4.05 -1.31
N ASN A 18 8.84 -4.81 -1.31
CA ASN A 18 8.93 -6.06 -0.57
C ASN A 18 8.77 -5.83 0.94
N ALA A 19 9.47 -4.84 1.49
CA ALA A 19 9.40 -4.50 2.90
C ALA A 19 8.00 -4.01 3.30
N LEU A 20 7.36 -3.20 2.44
CA LEU A 20 6.01 -2.70 2.67
C LEU A 20 4.97 -3.82 2.60
N THR A 21 5.12 -4.75 1.66
CA THR A 21 4.24 -5.92 1.51
C THR A 21 4.26 -6.78 2.76
N LEU A 22 5.44 -7.05 3.31
CA LEU A 22 5.60 -7.77 4.58
C LEU A 22 4.94 -7.01 5.72
N LYS A 23 5.15 -5.68 5.78
CA LYS A 23 4.61 -4.85 6.85
C LYS A 23 3.08 -4.82 6.86
N ILE A 24 2.44 -4.76 5.70
CA ILE A 24 0.98 -4.84 5.59
C ILE A 24 0.47 -6.21 6.01
N GLY A 25 1.17 -7.29 5.63
CA GLY A 25 0.81 -8.66 5.99
C GLY A 25 0.84 -8.96 7.49
N GLU A 26 1.54 -8.15 8.29
CA GLU A 26 1.50 -8.24 9.76
C GLU A 26 0.14 -7.80 10.34
N TYR A 27 -0.61 -6.96 9.63
CA TYR A 27 -1.84 -6.33 10.11
C TYR A 27 -3.09 -6.71 9.33
N PHE A 28 -2.92 -7.17 8.09
CA PHE A 28 -4.02 -7.50 7.20
C PHE A 28 -3.88 -8.91 6.63
N VAL A 29 -4.94 -9.70 6.81
CA VAL A 29 -4.99 -11.10 6.38
C VAL A 29 -5.76 -11.26 5.06
N GLY A 30 -6.38 -10.19 4.55
CA GLY A 30 -7.16 -10.21 3.31
C GLY A 30 -6.32 -10.01 2.04
N ARG A 31 -6.99 -9.77 0.91
CA ARG A 31 -6.34 -9.51 -0.38
C ARG A 31 -5.85 -8.05 -0.45
N TYR A 32 -4.56 -7.90 -0.69
CA TYR A 32 -3.93 -6.60 -0.92
C TYR A 32 -2.83 -6.72 -1.98
N GLU A 33 -2.40 -5.58 -2.51
CA GLU A 33 -1.34 -5.46 -3.50
C GLU A 33 -0.53 -4.18 -3.24
N VAL A 34 0.79 -4.27 -3.35
CA VAL A 34 1.69 -3.11 -3.24
C VAL A 34 2.41 -2.94 -4.57
N ARG A 35 2.24 -1.78 -5.19
CA ARG A 35 2.83 -1.49 -6.50
C ARG A 35 3.49 -0.13 -6.52
N ALA A 36 4.48 0.03 -7.38
CA ALA A 36 4.95 1.36 -7.73
C ALA A 36 4.02 1.97 -8.78
N ALA A 37 3.62 3.20 -8.54
CA ALA A 37 2.85 4.01 -9.46
C ALA A 37 3.52 5.37 -9.64
N SER A 38 3.17 6.04 -10.73
CA SER A 38 3.67 7.37 -11.07
C SER A 38 2.46 8.22 -11.41
N ASP A 39 2.30 9.35 -10.71
CA ASP A 39 1.31 10.39 -11.01
C ASP A 39 2.04 11.68 -11.43
N ASP A 40 1.30 12.72 -11.78
CA ASP A 40 1.88 14.06 -12.08
C ASP A 40 2.70 14.65 -10.91
N GLY A 41 2.52 14.11 -9.70
CA GLY A 41 3.29 14.43 -8.49
C GLY A 41 4.54 13.56 -8.27
N GLY A 42 4.83 12.62 -9.17
CA GLY A 42 6.00 11.77 -9.18
C GLY A 42 5.78 10.33 -8.73
N ASN A 43 6.90 9.59 -8.57
CA ASN A 43 6.84 8.17 -8.23
C ASN A 43 6.50 7.95 -6.75
N HIS A 44 5.48 7.11 -6.52
CA HIS A 44 4.97 6.73 -5.21
C HIS A 44 4.70 5.21 -5.16
N LEU A 45 4.47 4.70 -3.94
CA LEU A 45 3.99 3.34 -3.73
C LEU A 45 2.50 3.38 -3.47
N GLU A 46 1.73 2.66 -4.27
CA GLU A 46 0.30 2.49 -4.09
C GLU A 46 0.05 1.16 -3.39
N ILE A 47 -0.76 1.20 -2.33
CA ILE A 47 -1.20 0.05 -1.55
C ILE A 47 -2.69 -0.10 -1.78
N GLN A 48 -3.08 -1.12 -2.53
CA GLN A 48 -4.49 -1.44 -2.75
C GLN A 48 -4.91 -2.51 -1.74
N ILE A 49 -6.01 -2.27 -1.03
CA ILE A 49 -6.54 -3.20 -0.04
C ILE A 49 -8.00 -3.46 -0.34
N GLU A 50 -8.36 -4.74 -0.48
CA GLU A 50 -9.74 -5.15 -0.68
C GLU A 50 -10.50 -5.10 0.64
N VAL A 51 -11.54 -4.27 0.70
CA VAL A 51 -12.41 -4.12 1.86
C VAL A 51 -13.87 -4.24 1.44
N PRO A 52 -14.75 -4.82 2.29
CA PRO A 52 -16.17 -4.97 1.97
C PRO A 52 -16.87 -3.65 1.64
N GLU A 53 -16.54 -2.59 2.36
CA GLU A 53 -17.14 -1.25 2.22
C GLU A 53 -16.06 -0.18 2.05
N PRO A 54 -15.64 0.16 0.81
CA PRO A 54 -14.58 1.13 0.56
C PRO A 54 -14.85 2.54 1.09
N ASN A 55 -16.12 2.89 1.36
CA ASN A 55 -16.52 4.18 1.89
C ASN A 55 -16.35 4.30 3.41
N LYS A 56 -16.31 3.18 4.15
CA LYS A 56 -16.09 3.15 5.59
C LYS A 56 -14.61 3.25 5.93
N SER A 57 -14.28 3.65 7.15
CA SER A 57 -12.89 3.64 7.61
C SER A 57 -12.35 2.21 7.72
N PHE A 58 -11.03 2.06 7.88
CA PHE A 58 -10.46 0.71 8.09
C PHE A 58 -10.78 0.19 9.49
N GLU A 59 -10.77 1.08 10.48
CA GLU A 59 -11.06 0.77 11.89
C GLU A 59 -12.48 0.21 12.07
N GLU A 60 -13.43 0.64 11.24
CA GLU A 60 -14.80 0.11 11.23
C GLU A 60 -14.92 -1.32 10.66
N GLN A 61 -13.92 -1.80 9.93
CA GLN A 61 -13.96 -3.04 9.16
C GLN A 61 -12.90 -4.06 9.59
N VAL A 62 -11.84 -3.59 10.24
CA VAL A 62 -10.68 -4.38 10.65
C VAL A 62 -10.25 -3.88 12.03
N GLU A 63 -10.69 -4.59 13.07
CA GLU A 63 -10.55 -4.20 14.48
C GLU A 63 -9.10 -3.96 14.92
N ASP A 64 -8.15 -4.76 14.39
CA ASP A 64 -6.73 -4.70 14.74
C ASP A 64 -5.87 -3.93 13.73
N PHE A 65 -6.49 -3.20 12.80
CA PHE A 65 -5.74 -2.48 11.79
C PHE A 65 -5.14 -1.21 12.40
N PRO A 66 -3.81 -1.08 12.47
CA PRO A 66 -3.21 0.14 12.96
C PRO A 66 -3.59 1.29 12.03
N PRO A 67 -3.61 2.53 12.52
CA PRO A 67 -3.73 3.70 11.66
C PRO A 67 -2.52 3.73 10.71
N LEU A 68 -2.65 3.10 9.53
CA LEU A 68 -1.57 3.05 8.53
C LEU A 68 -1.12 4.46 8.14
N PHE A 69 -2.02 5.44 8.24
CA PHE A 69 -1.74 6.84 7.98
C PHE A 69 -0.68 7.45 8.91
N ASP A 70 -0.45 6.87 10.10
CA ASP A 70 0.59 7.34 11.02
C ASP A 70 1.96 6.68 10.74
N VAL A 71 1.96 5.49 10.13
CA VAL A 71 3.17 4.66 9.93
C VAL A 71 3.73 4.77 8.51
N ILE A 72 2.85 4.94 7.52
CA ILE A 72 3.17 4.68 6.11
C ILE A 72 3.40 5.91 5.21
N PRO A 73 2.97 7.16 5.50
CA PRO A 73 2.95 8.24 4.50
C PRO A 73 4.32 8.54 3.87
N LYS A 74 5.40 8.19 4.56
CA LYS A 74 6.73 8.04 4.00
C LYS A 74 7.34 6.69 4.37
N TRP A 75 7.45 5.79 3.40
CA TRP A 75 8.06 4.47 3.56
C TRP A 75 9.41 4.41 2.84
N MET A 76 10.51 4.26 3.59
CA MET A 76 11.87 4.17 3.02
C MET A 76 12.18 5.28 1.98
N GLY A 77 11.74 6.52 2.26
CA GLY A 77 11.90 7.68 1.38
C GLY A 77 10.83 7.81 0.26
N TRP A 78 9.93 6.84 0.12
CA TRP A 78 8.83 6.89 -0.85
C TRP A 78 7.57 7.50 -0.24
N ARG A 79 6.89 8.35 -1.01
CA ARG A 79 5.49 8.69 -0.75
C ARG A 79 4.64 7.44 -0.98
N THR A 80 3.67 7.21 -0.10
CA THR A 80 2.73 6.10 -0.22
C THR A 80 1.30 6.61 -0.37
N ILE A 81 0.47 5.86 -1.07
CA ILE A 81 -0.96 6.11 -1.20
C ILE A 81 -1.69 4.81 -0.86
N ILE A 82 -2.71 4.89 -0.01
CA ILE A 82 -3.54 3.74 0.35
C ILE A 82 -4.88 3.90 -0.37
N LEU A 83 -5.27 2.87 -1.12
CA LEU A 83 -6.51 2.80 -1.85
C LEU A 83 -7.37 1.65 -1.32
N LYS A 84 -8.57 1.98 -0.86
CA LYS A 84 -9.61 1.00 -0.55
C LYS A 84 -10.33 0.62 -1.83
N VAL A 85 -10.38 -0.67 -2.14
CA VAL A 85 -11.07 -1.19 -3.33
C VAL A 85 -12.05 -2.30 -2.93
N PRO A 86 -13.13 -2.53 -3.70
CA PRO A 86 -14.07 -3.60 -3.39
C PRO A 86 -13.41 -4.99 -3.63
N PRO A 87 -13.93 -6.06 -3.01
CA PRO A 87 -13.38 -7.40 -3.18
C PRO A 87 -13.39 -7.85 -4.65
N GLY A 88 -12.31 -8.50 -5.08
CA GLY A 88 -12.08 -8.95 -6.46
C GLY A 88 -11.59 -7.85 -7.42
N TYR A 89 -11.50 -6.59 -7.00
CA TYR A 89 -11.00 -5.51 -7.86
C TYR A 89 -9.54 -5.73 -8.26
N ILE A 90 -8.70 -6.20 -7.33
CA ILE A 90 -7.26 -6.35 -7.59
C ILE A 90 -7.06 -7.36 -8.71
N ASP A 91 -7.73 -8.50 -8.66
CA ASP A 91 -7.53 -9.56 -9.65
C ASP A 91 -8.28 -9.27 -10.97
N ALA A 92 -9.46 -8.63 -10.90
CA ALA A 92 -10.28 -8.37 -12.09
C ALA A 92 -9.86 -7.12 -12.89
N ILE A 93 -9.22 -6.15 -12.23
CA ILE A 93 -8.87 -4.85 -12.84
C ILE A 93 -7.37 -4.61 -12.78
N THR A 94 -6.77 -4.64 -11.59
CA THR A 94 -5.36 -4.25 -11.42
C THR A 94 -4.40 -5.25 -12.05
N ASN A 95 -4.61 -6.54 -11.78
CA ASN A 95 -3.77 -7.65 -12.22
C ASN A 95 -4.41 -8.42 -13.38
N ARG A 96 -5.39 -7.82 -14.07
CA ARG A 96 -6.06 -8.46 -15.19
C ARG A 96 -5.02 -8.82 -16.26
N PRO A 97 -4.90 -10.09 -16.66
CA PRO A 97 -4.06 -10.44 -17.81
C PRO A 97 -4.64 -9.80 -19.07
N ASP A 98 -3.78 -9.16 -19.86
CA ASP A 98 -4.14 -8.65 -21.19
C ASP A 98 -4.30 -9.85 -22.15
N ASP A 99 -5.47 -10.47 -22.13
CA ASP A 99 -5.84 -11.49 -23.10
C ASP A 99 -6.19 -10.80 -24.44
N TYR A 100 -5.19 -10.68 -25.33
CA TYR A 100 -5.36 -10.38 -26.76
C TYR A 100 -4.75 -11.48 -27.63
#